data_AF-A0A6J6XI25-F1
#
_entry.id   AF-A0A6J6XI25-F1
#
_cell.length_a   1.000
_cell.length_b   1.000
_cell.length_c   1.000
_cell.angle_alpha   90.00
_cell.angle_beta   90.00
_cell.angle_gamma   90.00
#
_symmetry.space_group_name_H-M   'P 1'
#
loop_
_entity.id
_entity.type
_entity.pdbx_description
1 polymer ?
#
loop_
_entity_poly.entity_id
_entity_poly.type
_entity_poly.pdbx_seq_one_letter_code
_entity_poly.pdbx_strand_id
1 'polypeptide(L)' 'MSPSAGVFTPKSNLVDGTRINVGDVLGIVGDHEVRSLFDGVLQNFISVEGERVTAHQPIAWLRTI' A
#
# COMPACT_ATOMS: atom_id res chain seq x y z
N MET A 1 1.50 -5.07 2.27
CA MET A 1 0.50 -6.13 2.56
C MET A 1 -0.62 -5.51 3.38
N SER A 2 -1.84 -6.00 3.24
CA SER A 2 -2.98 -5.49 4.01
C SER A 2 -2.85 -5.86 5.49
N PRO A 3 -3.00 -4.93 6.44
CA PRO A 3 -2.96 -5.21 7.87
C PRO A 3 -4.25 -5.87 8.39
N SER A 4 -5.36 -5.72 7.67
CA SER A 4 -6.68 -6.22 8.06
C SER A 4 -7.56 -6.53 6.84
N ALA A 5 -8.75 -7.06 7.04
CA ALA A 5 -9.76 -7.09 5.98
C ALA A 5 -10.53 -5.77 5.96
N GLY A 6 -10.87 -5.26 4.78
CA GLY A 6 -11.56 -3.98 4.65
C GLY A 6 -11.57 -3.43 3.23
N VAL A 7 -12.04 -2.20 3.08
CA VAL A 7 -12.00 -1.48 1.79
C VAL A 7 -10.69 -0.72 1.70
N PHE A 8 -9.95 -0.91 0.61
CA PHE A 8 -8.68 -0.22 0.37
C PHE A 8 -8.89 1.17 -0.25
N THR A 9 -8.18 2.16 0.28
CA THR A 9 -8.09 3.52 -0.26
C THR A 9 -6.62 3.92 -0.37
N PRO A 10 -6.06 4.07 -1.59
CA PRO A 10 -4.67 4.45 -1.78
C PRO A 10 -4.43 5.90 -1.34
N LYS A 11 -3.21 6.20 -0.90
CA LYS A 11 -2.82 7.58 -0.59
C LYS A 11 -2.66 8.35 -1.90
N SER A 12 -3.46 9.41 -2.08
CA SER A 12 -3.64 10.12 -3.36
C SER A 12 -2.38 10.76 -3.96
N ASN A 13 -1.33 11.00 -3.17
CA ASN A 13 -0.07 11.57 -3.65
C ASN A 13 1.02 10.54 -3.96
N LEU A 14 0.73 9.24 -3.86
CA LEU A 14 1.65 8.18 -4.23
C LEU A 14 1.40 7.74 -5.67
N VAL A 15 2.38 7.98 -6.52
CA VAL A 15 2.38 7.56 -7.93
C VAL A 15 3.55 6.63 -8.20
N ASP A 16 3.47 5.86 -9.29
CA ASP A 16 4.56 5.00 -9.74
C ASP A 16 5.87 5.79 -9.88
N GLY A 17 6.97 5.21 -9.41
CA GLY A 17 8.28 5.87 -9.32
C GLY A 17 8.52 6.63 -8.01
N THR A 18 7.51 6.77 -7.13
CA THR A 18 7.69 7.40 -5.82
C THR A 18 8.61 6.56 -4.93
N ARG A 19 9.58 7.21 -4.27
CA ARG A 19 10.39 6.57 -3.24
C ARG A 19 9.58 6.39 -1.96
N ILE A 20 9.62 5.19 -1.41
CA ILE A 20 8.95 4.78 -0.18
C ILE A 20 10.01 4.41 0.85
N ASN A 21 9.91 4.99 2.05
CA ASN A 21 10.71 4.62 3.21
C ASN A 21 9.96 3.62 4.11
N VAL A 22 10.71 2.88 4.93
CA VAL A 22 10.10 2.07 6.00
C VAL A 22 9.20 2.94 6.88
N GLY A 23 7.98 2.48 7.12
CA GLY A 23 6.97 3.15 7.93
C GLY A 23 6.05 4.09 7.15
N ASP A 24 6.37 4.42 5.89
CA ASP A 24 5.51 5.26 5.06
C ASP A 24 4.13 4.64 4.85
N VAL A 25 3.10 5.49 4.93
CA VAL A 25 1.71 5.09 4.70
C VAL A 25 1.42 5.08 3.21
N LEU A 26 1.01 3.91 2.70
CA LEU A 26 0.65 3.66 1.30
C LEU A 26 -0.84 3.92 1.01
N GLY A 27 -1.65 3.86 2.05
CA GLY A 27 -3.11 3.99 1.99
C GLY A 27 -3.75 3.48 3.28
N ILE A 28 -5.05 3.24 3.23
CA ILE A 28 -5.87 2.81 4.36
C ILE A 28 -6.69 1.59 3.96
N VAL A 29 -6.88 0.64 4.88
CA VAL A 29 -7.84 -0.46 4.76
C VAL A 29 -8.80 -0.40 5.95
N GLY A 30 -10.05 0.00 5.71
CA GLY A 30 -10.99 0.32 6.79
C GLY A 30 -10.48 1.48 7.63
N ASP A 31 -10.12 1.22 8.89
CA ASP A 31 -9.52 2.22 9.81
C ASP A 31 -8.01 2.01 10.02
N HIS A 32 -7.38 1.07 9.30
CA HIS A 32 -5.98 0.70 9.49
C HIS A 32 -5.08 1.27 8.39
N GLU A 33 -3.99 1.92 8.77
CA GLU A 33 -2.97 2.37 7.82
C GLU A 33 -2.19 1.19 7.24
N VAL A 34 -2.06 1.16 5.92
CA VAL A 34 -1.15 0.26 5.23
C VAL A 34 0.23 0.91 5.22
N ARG A 35 1.14 0.44 6.08
CA ARG A 35 2.51 0.94 6.18
C ARG A 35 3.51 0.05 5.44
N SER A 36 4.53 0.65 4.83
CA SER A 36 5.62 -0.10 4.21
C SER A 36 6.55 -0.69 5.26
N LEU A 37 6.90 -1.96 5.10
CA LEU A 37 7.93 -2.63 5.91
C LEU A 37 9.32 -2.57 5.27
N PHE A 38 9.42 -2.00 4.06
CA PHE A 38 10.63 -1.98 3.26
C PHE A 38 10.85 -0.60 2.64
N ASP A 39 12.13 -0.24 2.44
CA ASP A 39 12.52 0.87 1.59
C ASP A 39 12.52 0.43 0.12
N GLY A 40 12.04 1.29 -0.78
CA GLY A 40 11.91 0.93 -2.19
C GLY A 40 11.35 2.04 -3.06
N VAL A 41 11.10 1.69 -4.32
CA VAL A 41 10.41 2.54 -5.29
C VAL A 41 9.09 1.88 -5.65
N LEU A 42 7.98 2.57 -5.43
CA LEU A 42 6.65 2.11 -5.81
C LEU A 42 6.61 1.85 -7.32
N GLN A 43 6.30 0.62 -7.72
CA GLN A 43 6.14 0.25 -9.13
C GLN A 43 4.69 0.34 -9.56
N ASN A 44 3.77 -0.18 -8.74
CA ASN A 44 2.33 -0.07 -8.94
C ASN A 44 1.58 -0.49 -7.67
N PHE A 45 0.30 -0.10 -7.57
CA PHE A 45 -0.62 -0.70 -6.61
C PHE A 45 -1.22 -1.99 -7.18
N ILE A 46 -1.21 -3.05 -6.38
CA ILE A 46 -1.80 -4.35 -6.77
C ILE A 46 -3.31 -4.32 -6.50
N SER A 47 -3.73 -3.68 -5.40
CA SER A 47 -5.13 -3.46 -5.07
C SER A 47 -5.60 -2.11 -5.59
N VAL A 48 -6.82 -2.09 -6.11
CA VAL A 48 -7.43 -0.86 -6.64
C VAL A 48 -8.22 -0.12 -5.56
N GLU A 49 -8.44 1.17 -5.77
CA GLU A 49 -9.30 1.97 -4.89
C GLU A 49 -10.71 1.38 -4.79
N GLY A 50 -11.24 1.28 -3.57
CA GLY A 50 -12.56 0.72 -3.28
C GLY A 50 -12.61 -0.80 -3.24
N GLU A 51 -11.50 -1.49 -3.52
CA GLU A 51 -11.43 -2.96 -3.46
C GLU A 51 -11.63 -3.46 -2.03
N ARG A 52 -12.43 -4.53 -1.88
CA ARG A 52 -12.51 -5.29 -0.63
C ARG A 52 -11.35 -6.27 -0.56
N VAL A 53 -10.40 -5.98 0.31
CA VAL A 53 -9.21 -6.81 0.53
C VAL A 53 -9.35 -7.68 1.77
N THR A 54 -8.62 -8.79 1.79
CA THR A 54 -8.45 -9.64 2.97
C THR A 54 -7.18 -9.29 3.74
N ALA A 55 -7.08 -9.75 4.99
CA ALA A 55 -5.85 -9.61 5.77
C ALA A 55 -4.68 -10.30 5.04
N HIS A 56 -3.52 -9.64 5.05
CA HIS A 56 -2.31 -10.07 4.34
C HIS A 56 -2.43 -10.12 2.82
N GLN A 57 -3.49 -9.59 2.20
CA GLN A 57 -3.53 -9.45 0.75
C GLN A 57 -2.42 -8.48 0.26
N PRO A 58 -1.75 -8.75 -0.87
CA PRO A 58 -0.81 -7.81 -1.46
C PRO A 58 -1.48 -6.48 -1.82
N ILE A 59 -0.83 -5.35 -1.49
CA ILE A 59 -1.38 -3.99 -1.73
C ILE A 59 -0.61 -3.24 -2.79
N ALA A 60 0.72 -3.31 -2.75
CA ALA A 60 1.60 -2.58 -3.64
C ALA A 60 2.86 -3.40 -3.92
N TRP A 61 3.42 -3.20 -5.11
CA TRP A 61 4.73 -3.73 -5.47
C TRP A 61 5.77 -2.62 -5.38
N LEU A 62 6.80 -2.84 -4.57
CA LEU A 62 7.99 -2.01 -4.49
C LEU A 62 9.18 -2.73 -5.12
N ARG A 63 10.00 -1.99 -5.87
CA ARG A 63 11.35 -2.43 -6.25
C ARG A 63 12.32 -1.98 -5.17
N THR A 64 13.14 -2.90 -4.66
CA THR A 64 14.18 -2.57 -3.67
C THR A 64 15.25 -1.67 -4.30
N ILE A 65 15.98 -0.98 -3.44
CA ILE A 65 17.11 -0.08 -3.74
C ILE A 65 18.33 -0.50 -2.95
#